data_AF-A0A7W5LIY9-F1
#
_entry.id   AF-A0A7W5LIY9-F1
#
_cell.length_a   1.000
_cell.length_b   1.000
_cell.length_c   1.000
_cell.angle_alpha   90.00
_cell.angle_beta   90.00
_cell.angle_gamma   90.00
#
_symmetry.space_group_name_H-M   'P 1'
#
loop_
_entity.id
_entity.type
_entity.pdbx_description
1 polymer ?
#
loop_
_entity_poly.entity_id
_entity_poly.type
_entity_poly.pdbx_seq_one_letter_code
_entity_poly.pdbx_strand_id
1 'polypeptide(L)'
;MKSSQASVSAYTVGNDDSEVASDLEMIGRHMAKLRIKGLPRNYQLFHEALYGQDRKIAGEIAALGPAPSQASLDDIGLKYRLVSHCGLVARKSETDAAEMLREVADQLAEGLMKKQSFAREMETAPHTAAAMDSLNASLSNLLLYETELTERLKDCGGLSAQAGGSRA
;
A
#
# COMPACT_ATOMS: atom_id res chain seq x y z
N MET A 1 31.22 23.24 27.46
CA MET A 1 30.86 21.93 26.89
C MET A 1 31.29 20.86 27.90
N LYS A 2 30.36 20.32 28.70
CA LYS A 2 30.65 19.26 29.69
C LYS A 2 30.30 17.92 29.05
N SER A 3 31.30 17.12 28.74
CA SER A 3 31.16 15.77 28.21
C SER A 3 30.89 14.80 29.36
N SER A 4 29.63 14.40 29.53
CA SER A 4 29.25 13.30 30.40
C SER A 4 29.52 11.97 29.69
N GLN A 5 30.63 11.33 30.02
CA GLN A 5 30.79 9.90 29.78
C GLN A 5 30.00 9.13 30.85
N ALA A 6 28.90 8.52 30.45
CA ALA A 6 28.23 7.50 31.24
C ALA A 6 29.03 6.20 31.10
N SER A 7 29.71 5.81 32.17
CA SER A 7 30.34 4.51 32.30
C SER A 7 29.25 3.43 32.33
N VAL A 8 29.21 2.60 31.29
CA VAL A 8 28.38 1.39 31.25
C VAL A 8 29.00 0.40 32.24
N SER A 9 28.26 0.11 33.30
CA SER A 9 28.62 -0.87 34.33
C SER A 9 28.77 -2.25 33.68
N ALA A 10 30.01 -2.68 33.51
CA ALA A 10 30.34 -4.04 33.11
C ALA A 10 29.94 -4.97 34.26
N TYR A 11 29.08 -5.94 33.96
CA TYR A 11 28.79 -7.05 34.85
C TYR A 11 30.10 -7.79 35.13
N THR A 12 30.57 -7.74 36.38
CA THR A 12 31.66 -8.58 36.86
C THR A 12 31.14 -10.01 36.96
N VAL A 13 31.55 -10.87 36.03
CA VAL A 13 31.45 -12.32 36.18
C VAL A 13 32.45 -12.72 37.27
N GLY A 14 31.96 -12.96 38.47
CA GLY A 14 32.74 -13.60 39.52
C GLY A 14 33.00 -15.06 39.11
N ASN A 15 34.27 -15.40 38.90
CA ASN A 15 34.71 -16.79 38.84
C ASN A 15 34.58 -17.39 40.24
N ASP A 16 33.64 -18.32 40.42
CA ASP A 16 33.62 -19.26 41.53
C ASP A 16 33.60 -20.67 40.94
N ASP A 17 34.77 -21.31 40.92
CA ASP A 17 35.06 -22.60 40.29
C ASP A 17 34.54 -23.78 41.16
N SER A 18 33.22 -23.96 41.24
CA SER A 18 32.58 -25.10 41.92
C SER A 18 31.21 -25.47 41.31
N GLU A 19 31.21 -26.36 40.31
CA GLU A 19 30.10 -27.25 39.90
C GLU A 19 28.66 -26.70 39.80
N VAL A 20 28.46 -25.43 39.47
CA VAL A 20 27.16 -24.95 38.99
C VAL A 20 27.34 -24.67 37.50
N ALA A 21 26.96 -25.64 36.66
CA ALA A 21 26.86 -25.41 35.22
C ALA A 21 26.14 -24.08 35.02
N SER A 22 26.76 -23.15 34.27
CA SER A 22 26.21 -21.81 34.09
C SER A 22 24.74 -21.93 33.69
N ASP A 23 23.84 -21.07 34.19
CA ASP A 23 22.41 -21.17 33.89
C ASP A 23 22.14 -21.29 32.37
N LEU A 24 23.00 -20.66 31.56
CA LEU A 24 23.00 -20.76 30.12
C LEU A 24 23.35 -22.17 29.59
N GLU A 25 24.31 -22.86 30.21
CA GLU A 25 24.65 -24.25 29.90
C GLU A 25 23.53 -25.21 30.29
N MET A 26 22.87 -24.97 31.42
CA MET A 26 21.70 -25.76 31.83
C MET A 26 20.55 -25.57 30.81
N ILE A 27 20.23 -24.33 30.46
CA ILE A 27 19.25 -24.00 29.42
C ILE A 27 19.64 -24.65 28.09
N GLY A 28 20.90 -24.51 27.68
CA GLY A 28 21.41 -25.08 26.44
C GLY A 28 21.27 -26.60 26.39
N ARG A 29 21.54 -27.29 27.51
CA ARG A 29 21.34 -28.74 27.64
C ARG A 29 19.86 -29.13 27.50
N HIS A 30 18.95 -28.36 28.09
CA HIS A 30 17.50 -28.58 27.93
C HIS A 30 17.04 -28.37 26.48
N MET A 31 17.49 -27.30 25.84
CA MET A 31 17.18 -27.01 24.44
C MET A 31 17.73 -28.09 23.50
N ALA A 32 18.96 -28.57 23.76
CA ALA A 32 19.57 -29.65 22.98
C ALA A 32 18.79 -30.97 23.10
N LYS A 33 18.33 -31.33 24.29
CA LYS A 33 17.48 -32.52 24.51
C LYS A 33 16.19 -32.48 23.68
N LEU A 34 15.60 -31.30 23.53
CA LEU A 34 14.38 -31.07 22.75
C LEU A 34 14.66 -30.75 21.27
N ARG A 35 15.93 -30.81 20.82
CA ARG A 35 16.35 -30.48 19.44
C ARG A 35 15.98 -29.06 19.00
N ILE A 36 15.98 -28.12 19.92
CA ILE A 36 15.63 -26.72 19.68
C ILE A 36 16.88 -25.93 19.28
N LYS A 37 16.74 -25.05 18.30
CA LYS A 37 17.83 -24.18 17.82
C LYS A 37 18.25 -23.20 18.92
N GLY A 38 19.56 -22.97 19.07
CA GLY A 38 20.16 -22.01 20.01
C GLY A 38 19.97 -20.55 19.62
N LEU A 39 18.72 -20.09 19.50
CA LEU A 39 18.37 -18.71 19.16
C LEU A 39 18.16 -17.88 20.43
N PRO A 40 18.52 -16.58 20.46
CA PRO A 40 18.34 -15.72 21.63
C PRO A 40 16.92 -15.75 22.23
N ARG A 41 15.88 -15.77 21.38
CA ARG A 41 14.48 -15.87 21.83
C ARG A 41 14.13 -17.20 22.51
N ASN A 42 14.81 -18.27 22.10
CA ASN A 42 14.61 -19.58 22.70
C ASN A 42 15.31 -19.63 24.06
N TYR A 43 16.50 -19.02 24.20
CA TYR A 43 17.13 -18.88 25.52
C TYR A 43 16.26 -18.08 26.49
N GLN A 44 15.63 -16.98 26.07
CA GLN A 44 14.70 -16.24 26.92
C GLN A 44 13.50 -17.12 27.34
N LEU A 45 12.90 -17.85 26.40
CA LEU A 45 11.76 -18.74 26.67
C LEU A 45 12.12 -19.83 27.68
N PHE A 46 13.27 -20.48 27.52
CA PHE A 46 13.72 -21.54 28.42
C PHE A 46 14.24 -21.02 29.75
N HIS A 47 14.81 -19.82 29.77
CA HIS A 47 15.11 -19.12 31.02
C HIS A 47 13.84 -18.88 31.82
N GLU A 48 12.79 -18.34 31.20
CA GLU A 48 11.50 -18.13 31.89
C GLU A 48 10.86 -19.45 32.31
N ALA A 49 10.98 -20.51 31.50
CA ALA A 49 10.47 -21.83 31.86
C ALA A 49 11.15 -22.42 33.11
N LEU A 50 12.47 -22.27 33.24
CA LEU A 50 13.26 -22.88 34.33
C LEU A 50 13.34 -21.99 35.58
N TYR A 51 13.48 -20.69 35.39
CA TYR A 51 13.77 -19.71 36.45
C TYR A 51 12.66 -18.66 36.64
N GLY A 52 11.70 -18.60 35.71
CA GLY A 52 10.58 -17.68 35.80
C GLY A 52 9.61 -18.00 36.93
N GLN A 53 8.77 -17.01 37.24
CA GLN A 53 7.75 -17.13 38.29
C GLN A 53 6.59 -18.04 37.87
N ASP A 54 6.29 -18.12 36.57
CA ASP A 54 5.20 -18.94 36.04
C ASP A 54 5.72 -20.29 35.49
N ARG A 55 5.56 -21.34 36.28
CA ARG A 55 5.93 -22.71 35.90
C ARG A 55 5.06 -23.30 34.78
N LYS A 56 3.97 -22.64 34.38
CA LYS A 56 3.09 -23.12 33.30
C LYS A 56 3.81 -23.17 31.95
N ILE A 57 4.78 -22.28 31.71
CA ILE A 57 5.58 -22.26 30.48
C ILE A 57 6.34 -23.59 30.32
N ALA A 58 6.97 -24.09 31.37
CA ALA A 58 7.65 -25.39 31.35
C ALA A 58 6.70 -26.55 31.06
N GLY A 59 5.50 -26.51 31.64
CA GLY A 59 4.46 -27.51 31.40
C GLY A 59 3.96 -27.51 29.95
N GLU A 60 3.73 -26.33 29.38
CA GLU A 60 3.30 -26.19 27.98
C GLU A 60 4.40 -26.64 27.00
N ILE A 61 5.67 -26.31 27.27
CA ILE A 61 6.80 -26.81 26.47
C ILE A 61 6.89 -28.34 26.55
N ALA A 62 6.73 -28.92 27.74
CA ALA A 62 6.75 -30.37 27.92
C ALA A 62 5.59 -31.06 27.18
N ALA A 63 4.42 -30.43 27.10
CA ALA A 63 3.26 -30.94 26.38
C ALA A 63 3.46 -31.00 24.85
N LEU A 64 4.38 -30.22 24.28
CA LEU A 64 4.71 -30.26 22.85
C LEU A 64 5.53 -31.50 22.43
N GLY A 65 6.11 -32.24 23.38
CA GLY A 65 6.85 -33.47 23.11
C GLY A 65 8.31 -33.28 22.68
N PRO A 66 8.96 -34.34 22.16
CA PRO A 66 10.44 -34.43 22.06
C PRO A 66 11.10 -33.65 20.90
N ALA A 67 10.35 -32.83 20.15
CA ALA A 67 10.89 -31.96 19.10
C ALA A 67 9.87 -30.87 18.74
N PRO A 68 9.62 -29.87 19.61
CA PRO A 68 8.61 -28.86 19.37
C PRO A 68 8.94 -28.03 18.12
N SER A 69 7.91 -27.69 17.35
CA SER A 69 8.07 -26.79 16.22
C SER A 69 8.38 -25.38 16.71
N GLN A 70 9.13 -24.60 15.93
CA GLN A 70 9.45 -23.21 16.30
C GLN A 70 8.19 -22.34 16.40
N ALA A 71 7.18 -22.57 15.56
CA ALA A 71 5.90 -21.86 15.63
C ALA A 71 5.20 -22.10 16.97
N SER A 72 5.17 -23.35 17.44
CA SER A 72 4.57 -23.69 18.74
C SER A 72 5.32 -23.05 19.91
N LEU A 73 6.65 -22.91 19.83
CA LEU A 73 7.45 -22.20 20.83
C LEU A 73 7.19 -20.69 20.80
N ASP A 74 7.06 -20.13 19.60
CA ASP A 74 6.77 -18.71 19.41
C ASP A 74 5.34 -18.38 19.92
N ASP A 75 4.35 -19.26 19.73
CA ASP A 75 3.00 -19.13 20.29
C ASP A 75 2.99 -19.08 21.81
N ILE A 76 3.77 -19.96 22.47
CA ILE A 76 3.97 -19.91 23.92
C ILE A 76 4.64 -18.58 24.29
N GLY A 77 5.72 -18.20 23.60
CA GLY A 77 6.41 -16.94 23.85
C GLY A 77 5.49 -15.71 23.74
N LEU A 78 4.56 -15.70 22.78
CA LEU A 78 3.56 -14.64 22.61
C LEU A 78 2.47 -14.68 23.67
N LYS A 79 1.98 -15.87 24.03
CA LYS A 79 0.96 -16.06 25.08
C LYS A 79 1.43 -15.50 26.43
N TYR A 80 2.70 -15.68 26.76
CA TYR A 80 3.32 -15.15 27.97
C TYR A 80 3.98 -13.78 27.79
N ARG A 81 3.76 -13.13 26.63
CA ARG A 81 4.24 -11.78 26.30
C ARG A 81 5.75 -11.59 26.49
N LEU A 82 6.54 -12.58 26.12
CA LEU A 82 7.99 -12.49 26.17
C LEU A 82 8.49 -11.46 25.15
N VAL A 83 9.33 -10.54 25.61
CA VAL A 83 9.80 -9.39 24.82
C VAL A 83 10.45 -9.81 23.50
N SER A 84 11.27 -10.87 23.49
CA SER A 84 11.90 -11.36 22.25
C SER A 84 10.91 -11.90 21.22
N HIS A 85 9.75 -12.41 21.65
CA HIS A 85 8.73 -12.97 20.77
C HIS A 85 7.76 -11.87 20.28
N CYS A 86 7.34 -10.99 21.17
CA CYS A 86 6.52 -9.81 20.80
C CYS A 86 7.24 -8.89 19.81
N GLY A 87 8.54 -8.65 20.01
CA GLY A 87 9.32 -7.78 19.11
C GLY A 87 9.43 -8.32 17.68
N LEU A 88 9.43 -9.64 17.50
CA LEU A 88 9.46 -10.26 16.16
C LEU A 88 8.13 -10.11 15.43
N VAL A 89 7.01 -10.29 16.15
CA VAL A 89 5.67 -10.09 15.57
C VAL A 89 5.45 -8.63 15.19
N ALA A 90 5.86 -7.69 16.06
CA ALA A 90 5.75 -6.26 15.76
C ALA A 90 6.54 -5.89 14.50
N ARG A 91 7.80 -6.30 14.39
CA ARG A 91 8.62 -6.00 13.19
C ARG A 91 8.08 -6.66 11.92
N LYS A 92 7.58 -7.89 12.02
CA LYS A 92 6.95 -8.55 10.89
C LYS A 92 5.70 -7.78 10.45
N SER A 93 4.83 -7.42 11.40
CA SER A 93 3.63 -6.63 11.13
C SER A 93 3.94 -5.26 10.54
N GLU A 94 4.98 -4.58 11.00
CA GLU A 94 5.44 -3.31 10.43
C GLU A 94 5.90 -3.47 8.98
N THR A 95 6.63 -4.55 8.68
CA THR A 95 7.10 -4.86 7.34
C THR A 95 5.94 -5.18 6.40
N ASP A 96 5.03 -6.06 6.83
CA ASP A 96 3.84 -6.45 6.07
C ASP A 96 2.94 -5.21 5.79
N ALA A 97 2.76 -4.34 6.78
CA ALA A 97 2.01 -3.09 6.62
C ALA A 97 2.69 -2.12 5.64
N ALA A 98 4.01 -1.99 5.69
CA ALA A 98 4.77 -1.16 4.77
C ALA A 98 4.68 -1.68 3.32
N GLU A 99 4.67 -3.00 3.13
CA GLU A 99 4.49 -3.63 1.81
C GLU A 99 3.10 -3.38 1.24
N MET A 100 2.04 -3.58 2.04
CA MET A 100 0.67 -3.28 1.62
C MET A 100 0.49 -1.80 1.25
N LEU A 101 1.05 -0.88 2.05
CA LEU A 101 0.99 0.55 1.75
C LEU A 101 1.73 0.91 0.45
N ARG A 102 2.84 0.24 0.15
CA ARG A 102 3.58 0.41 -1.10
C ARG A 102 2.71 0.00 -2.29
N GLU A 103 2.10 -1.19 -2.22
CA GLU A 103 1.24 -1.70 -3.28
C GLU A 103 0.06 -0.75 -3.57
N VAL A 104 -0.60 -0.26 -2.52
CA VAL A 104 -1.71 0.71 -2.66
C VAL A 104 -1.22 2.03 -3.28
N ALA A 105 -0.03 2.50 -2.90
CA ALA A 105 0.54 3.72 -3.48
C ALA A 105 0.85 3.55 -4.97
N ASP A 106 1.36 2.39 -5.38
CA ASP A 106 1.65 2.08 -6.78
C ASP A 106 0.36 1.99 -7.61
N GLN A 107 -0.67 1.30 -7.10
CA GLN A 107 -1.98 1.24 -7.75
C GLN A 107 -2.63 2.62 -7.88
N LEU A 108 -2.49 3.48 -6.86
CA LEU A 108 -3.00 4.85 -6.91
C LEU A 108 -2.25 5.69 -7.94
N ALA A 109 -0.92 5.56 -8.02
CA ALA A 109 -0.10 6.26 -9.01
C ALA A 109 -0.50 5.87 -10.43
N GLU A 110 -0.69 4.57 -10.70
CA GLU A 110 -1.20 4.10 -11.99
C GLU A 110 -2.60 4.65 -12.29
N GLY A 111 -3.50 4.64 -11.31
CA GLY A 111 -4.84 5.18 -11.45
C GLY A 111 -4.84 6.68 -11.78
N LEU A 112 -3.95 7.46 -11.16
CA LEU A 112 -3.78 8.88 -11.45
C LEU A 112 -3.25 9.11 -12.87
N MET A 113 -2.29 8.31 -13.33
CA MET A 113 -1.76 8.40 -14.69
C MET A 113 -2.85 8.11 -15.73
N LYS A 114 -3.62 7.03 -15.53
CA LYS A 114 -4.75 6.65 -16.40
C LYS A 114 -5.83 7.74 -16.42
N LYS A 115 -6.12 8.36 -15.28
CA LYS A 115 -7.08 9.48 -15.21
C LYS A 115 -6.58 10.72 -15.94
N GLN A 116 -5.29 11.04 -15.82
CA GLN A 116 -4.69 12.19 -16.51
C GLN A 116 -4.66 11.98 -18.03
N SER A 117 -4.34 10.78 -18.51
CA SER A 117 -4.38 10.48 -19.94
C SER A 117 -5.81 10.60 -20.48
N PHE A 118 -6.79 10.03 -19.77
CA PHE A 118 -8.19 10.13 -20.14
C PHE A 118 -8.70 11.58 -20.16
N ALA A 119 -8.36 12.38 -19.14
CA ALA A 119 -8.73 13.80 -19.10
C ALA A 119 -8.15 14.57 -20.29
N ARG A 120 -6.89 14.30 -20.68
CA ARG A 120 -6.28 14.90 -21.87
C ARG A 120 -6.96 14.46 -23.16
N GLU A 121 -7.34 13.19 -23.28
CA GLU A 121 -8.10 12.69 -24.43
C GLU A 121 -9.48 13.37 -24.55
N MET A 122 -10.17 13.58 -23.42
CA MET A 122 -11.42 14.34 -23.41
C MET A 122 -11.24 15.81 -23.80
N GLU A 123 -10.20 16.47 -23.30
CA GLU A 123 -9.88 17.86 -23.67
C GLU A 123 -9.47 18.00 -25.14
N THR A 124 -8.94 16.94 -25.75
CA THR A 124 -8.58 16.87 -27.17
C THR A 124 -9.70 16.35 -28.07
N ALA A 125 -10.92 16.25 -27.55
CA ALA A 125 -12.15 16.10 -28.33
C ALA A 125 -12.86 17.43 -28.75
N PRO A 126 -12.22 18.61 -28.89
CA PRO A 126 -12.90 19.84 -29.31
C PRO A 126 -13.29 19.81 -30.80
N HIS A 127 -12.93 18.74 -31.52
CA HIS A 127 -13.34 18.54 -32.91
C HIS A 127 -14.85 18.49 -33.08
N THR A 128 -15.62 18.02 -32.09
CA THR A 128 -17.10 18.01 -32.19
C THR A 128 -17.68 19.41 -32.00
N ALA A 129 -17.18 20.16 -31.01
CA ALA A 129 -17.61 21.55 -30.77
C ALA A 129 -17.24 22.47 -31.94
N ALA A 130 -15.99 22.42 -32.40
CA ALA A 130 -15.53 23.23 -33.53
C ALA A 130 -16.23 22.83 -34.85
N ALA A 131 -16.54 21.54 -35.06
CA ALA A 131 -17.31 21.10 -36.21
C ALA A 131 -18.77 21.59 -36.17
N MET A 132 -19.40 21.58 -34.98
CA MET A 132 -20.76 22.13 -34.82
C MET A 132 -20.79 23.64 -35.07
N ASP A 133 -19.81 24.40 -34.57
CA ASP A 133 -19.71 25.84 -34.83
C ASP A 133 -19.53 26.14 -36.32
N SER A 134 -18.67 25.37 -37.01
CA SER A 134 -18.47 25.48 -38.46
C SER A 134 -19.74 25.15 -39.25
N LEU A 135 -20.45 24.09 -38.85
CA LEU A 135 -21.73 23.71 -39.47
C LEU A 135 -22.78 24.79 -39.27
N ASN A 136 -22.88 25.35 -38.07
CA ASN A 136 -23.84 26.40 -37.74
C ASN A 136 -23.58 27.68 -38.56
N ALA A 137 -22.30 28.07 -38.72
CA ALA A 137 -21.93 29.18 -39.59
C ALA A 137 -22.29 28.92 -41.05
N SER A 138 -22.07 27.69 -41.54
CA SER A 138 -22.42 27.29 -42.91
C SER A 138 -23.94 27.33 -43.15
N LEU A 139 -24.73 26.85 -42.20
CA LEU A 139 -26.20 26.91 -42.26
C LEU A 139 -26.72 28.35 -42.28
N SER A 140 -26.10 29.24 -41.49
CA SER A 140 -26.47 30.65 -41.45
C SER A 140 -26.19 31.35 -42.78
N ASN A 141 -25.04 31.05 -43.40
CA ASN A 141 -24.69 31.55 -44.73
C ASN A 141 -25.63 31.00 -45.82
N LEU A 142 -25.97 29.71 -45.75
CA LEU A 142 -26.89 29.09 -46.70
C LEU A 142 -28.28 29.75 -46.66
N LEU A 143 -28.79 30.02 -45.45
CA LEU A 143 -30.07 30.69 -45.27
C LEU A 143 -30.04 32.11 -45.88
N LEU A 144 -28.92 32.82 -45.73
CA LEU A 144 -28.74 34.14 -46.32
C LEU A 144 -28.80 34.09 -47.85
N TYR A 145 -28.11 33.11 -48.45
CA TYR A 145 -28.14 32.92 -49.91
C TYR A 145 -29.52 32.49 -50.43
N GLU A 146 -30.24 31.64 -49.68
CA GLU A 146 -31.63 31.29 -49.97
C GLU A 146 -32.50 32.55 -49.99
N THR A 147 -32.39 33.42 -48.99
CA THR A 147 -33.15 34.68 -48.98
C THR A 147 -32.79 35.59 -50.15
N GLU A 148 -31.51 35.75 -50.48
CA GLU A 148 -31.08 36.56 -51.64
C GLU A 148 -31.60 35.98 -52.97
N LEU A 149 -31.53 34.66 -53.15
CA LEU A 149 -32.06 33.99 -54.33
C LEU A 149 -33.58 34.17 -54.45
N THR A 150 -34.32 34.06 -53.34
CA THR A 150 -35.76 34.29 -53.37
C THR A 150 -36.13 35.72 -53.72
N GLU A 151 -35.35 36.72 -53.28
CA GLU A 151 -35.53 38.12 -53.69
C GLU A 151 -35.24 38.31 -55.18
N ARG A 152 -34.09 37.82 -55.67
CA ARG A 152 -33.73 37.91 -57.09
C ARG A 152 -34.75 37.23 -58.00
N LEU A 153 -35.30 36.09 -57.59
CA LEU A 153 -36.34 35.39 -58.34
C LEU A 153 -37.66 36.17 -58.36
N LYS A 154 -38.03 36.83 -57.25
CA LYS A 154 -39.21 37.72 -57.20
C LYS A 154 -39.04 38.94 -58.11
N ASP A 155 -37.86 39.56 -58.11
CA ASP A 155 -37.56 40.72 -58.96
C ASP A 155 -37.60 40.37 -60.46
N CYS A 156 -37.04 39.22 -60.85
CA CYS A 156 -37.16 38.72 -62.23
C CYS A 156 -38.61 38.37 -62.62
N GLY A 157 -39.39 37.80 -61.69
CA GLY A 157 -40.81 37.52 -61.91
C GLY A 157 -41.64 38.78 -62.11
N GLY A 158 -41.37 39.83 -61.32
CA GLY A 158 -42.03 41.14 -61.42
C GLY A 158 -41.73 41.89 -62.72
N LEU A 159 -40.50 41.79 -63.22
CA LEU A 159 -40.12 42.37 -64.51
C LEU A 159 -40.86 41.72 -65.71
N SER A 160 -41.20 40.42 -65.63
CA SER A 160 -41.96 39.75 -66.69
C SER A 160 -43.45 40.14 -66.71
N ALA A 161 -44.03 40.48 -65.55
CA ALA A 161 -45.42 40.95 -65.45
C ALA A 161 -45.59 42.40 -65.95
N GLN A 162 -44.55 43.22 -65.84
CA GLN A 162 -44.59 44.63 -66.29
C GLN A 162 -44.43 44.78 -67.82
N ALA A 163 -43.83 43.79 -68.49
CA ALA A 163 -43.67 43.79 -69.96
C ALA A 163 -44.93 43.38 -70.74
N GLY A 164 -45.96 42.83 -70.08
CA GLY A 164 -47.24 42.43 -70.72
C GLY A 164 -48.33 43.52 -70.73
N GLY A 165 -48.11 44.66 -70.07
CA GLY A 165 -49.15 45.67 -69.82
C GLY A 165 -49.15 46.90 -70.74
N SER A 166 -48.37 46.91 -71.82
CA SER A 166 -48.32 48.04 -72.75
C SER A 166 -48.56 47.60 -74.20
N ARG A 167 -49.83 47.32 -74.54
CA ARG A 167 -50.28 47.40 -75.93
C ARG A 167 -51.81 47.49 -76.03
N ALA A 168 -52.22 48.59 -76.69
CA ALA A 168 -53.55 48.98 -77.18
C ALA A 168 -54.54 49.52 -76.14
#